data_AF-A0A8S0UTK3-F1
#
_entry.id   AF-A0A8S0UTK3-F1
#
_cell.length_a   1.000
_cell.length_b   1.000
_cell.length_c   1.000
_cell.angle_alpha   90.00
_cell.angle_beta   90.00
_cell.angle_gamma   90.00
#
_symmetry.space_group_name_H-M   'P 1'
#
loop_
_entity.id
_entity.type
_entity.pdbx_description
1 polymer ?
#
loop_
_entity_poly.entity_id
_entity_poly.type
_entity_poly.pdbx_seq_one_letter_code
_entity_poly.pdbx_strand_id
1 'polypeptide(L)'
;MPSVTWGVIQGRKEKLVSGVIICDYLKTIDILTDELEELELPSTIEVMRERVEFLQKLGLTIDDINEFPLTLGYSVRKNMIPVLGYLEKIGIPRTTMGEFLKNYPQCLHATVVVELVPVVKFLRGLNIEKQDIGEIASRVPRVLYLQLKPRYRRLQSGGIRCSLAWFLNCSDMRFEERLKGEYIEAESGGSTFIMGGKLELPGSEIISGV
;
A
#
# COMPACT_ATOMS: atom_id res chain seq x y z
N MET A 1 -25.63 33.98 25.45
CA MET A 1 -25.03 33.29 24.29
C MET A 1 -25.37 31.82 24.36
N PRO A 2 -26.14 31.30 23.40
CA PRO A 2 -25.72 30.07 22.75
C PRO A 2 -26.02 30.11 21.25
N SER A 3 -25.20 29.47 20.42
CA SER A 3 -25.62 28.78 19.17
C SER A 3 -24.44 28.66 18.20
N VAL A 4 -23.66 27.59 18.35
CA VAL A 4 -22.79 27.07 17.27
C VAL A 4 -22.95 25.54 17.12
N THR A 5 -23.87 24.91 17.87
CA THR A 5 -23.93 23.44 17.97
C THR A 5 -24.99 22.78 17.08
N TRP A 6 -26.04 23.49 16.66
CA TRP A 6 -27.15 22.88 15.90
C TRP A 6 -26.75 22.33 14.53
N GLY A 7 -25.98 23.09 13.74
CA GLY A 7 -25.50 22.61 12.43
C GLY A 7 -24.57 21.40 12.56
N VAL A 8 -23.77 21.34 13.63
CA VAL A 8 -22.86 20.21 13.90
C VAL A 8 -23.64 18.96 14.33
N ILE A 9 -24.66 19.12 15.19
CA ILE A 9 -25.51 18.02 15.65
C ILE A 9 -26.33 17.46 14.49
N GLN A 10 -26.89 18.33 13.66
CA GLN A 10 -27.69 17.93 12.51
C GLN A 10 -26.85 17.20 11.46
N GLY A 11 -25.66 17.71 11.14
CA GLY A 11 -24.72 17.02 10.24
C GLY A 11 -24.25 15.66 10.75
N ARG A 12 -24.06 15.49 12.07
CA ARG A 12 -23.74 14.17 12.66
C ARG A 12 -24.90 13.18 12.53
N LYS A 13 -26.13 13.63 12.79
CA LYS A 13 -27.32 12.78 12.67
C LYS A 13 -27.55 12.34 11.22
N GLU A 14 -27.41 13.27 10.27
CA GLU A 14 -27.52 12.97 8.83
C GLU A 14 -26.44 11.98 8.36
N LYS A 15 -25.18 12.16 8.80
CA LYS A 15 -24.08 11.21 8.51
C LYS A 15 -24.38 9.79 9.03
N LEU A 16 -24.90 9.67 10.26
CA LEU A 16 -25.25 8.36 10.83
C LEU A 16 -26.37 7.69 10.04
N VAL A 17 -27.41 8.43 9.67
CA VAL A 17 -28.52 7.91 8.85
C VAL A 17 -28.02 7.45 7.48
N SER A 18 -27.19 8.25 6.81
CA SER A 18 -26.56 7.83 5.56
C SER A 18 -25.72 6.56 5.73
N GLY A 19 -24.89 6.47 6.79
CA GLY A 19 -24.08 5.28 7.06
C GLY A 19 -24.90 4.00 7.17
N VAL A 20 -26.00 4.04 7.94
CA VAL A 20 -26.91 2.88 8.08
C VAL A 20 -27.51 2.47 6.74
N ILE A 21 -28.02 3.41 5.96
CA ILE A 21 -28.61 3.14 4.64
C ILE A 21 -27.60 2.48 3.69
N ILE A 22 -26.35 2.93 3.72
CA ILE A 22 -25.26 2.35 2.92
C ILE A 22 -24.95 0.94 3.38
N CYS A 23 -24.82 0.70 4.68
CA CYS A 23 -24.54 -0.62 5.21
C CYS A 23 -25.68 -1.61 4.88
N ASP A 24 -26.94 -1.18 4.99
CA ASP A 24 -28.09 -2.01 4.60
C ASP A 24 -28.04 -2.38 3.12
N TYR A 25 -27.73 -1.41 2.24
CA TYR A 25 -27.52 -1.67 0.82
C TYR A 25 -26.39 -2.69 0.59
N LEU A 26 -25.23 -2.52 1.23
CA LEU A 26 -24.09 -3.42 1.07
C LEU A 26 -24.43 -4.86 1.50
N LYS A 27 -25.20 -5.03 2.57
CA LYS A 27 -25.69 -6.34 3.01
C LYS A 27 -26.63 -7.00 1.99
N THR A 28 -27.41 -6.23 1.23
CA THR A 28 -28.28 -6.80 0.16
C THR A 28 -27.51 -7.39 -1.01
N ILE A 29 -26.23 -7.06 -1.15
CA ILE A 29 -25.32 -7.57 -2.18
C ILE A 29 -24.19 -8.43 -1.58
N ASP A 30 -24.43 -8.96 -0.37
CA ASP A 30 -23.54 -9.87 0.35
C ASP A 30 -22.17 -9.27 0.72
N ILE A 31 -22.07 -7.95 0.87
CA ILE A 31 -20.87 -7.28 1.37
C ILE A 31 -20.93 -7.12 2.90
N LEU A 32 -19.88 -7.57 3.59
CA LEU A 32 -19.70 -7.44 5.03
C LEU A 32 -19.41 -5.98 5.42
N THR A 33 -20.06 -5.52 6.49
CA THR A 33 -20.01 -4.11 6.89
C THR A 33 -19.40 -3.86 8.26
N ASP A 34 -19.05 -4.92 8.99
CA ASP A 34 -18.60 -4.81 10.40
C ASP A 34 -17.34 -3.95 10.54
N GLU A 35 -16.42 -4.06 9.57
CA GLU A 35 -15.20 -3.24 9.52
C GLU A 35 -15.41 -1.83 8.95
N LEU A 36 -16.59 -1.54 8.39
CA LEU A 36 -16.89 -0.25 7.74
C LEU A 36 -17.41 0.80 8.72
N GLU A 37 -17.78 0.41 9.94
CA GLU A 37 -18.37 1.32 10.94
C GLU A 37 -17.44 2.48 11.32
N GLU A 38 -16.12 2.27 11.21
CA GLU A 38 -15.09 3.27 11.52
C GLU A 38 -14.76 4.18 10.32
N LEU A 39 -15.30 3.89 9.13
CA LEU A 39 -14.99 4.62 7.91
C LEU A 39 -16.01 5.73 7.60
N GLU A 40 -15.53 6.84 7.03
CA GLU A 40 -16.40 7.83 6.41
C GLU A 40 -16.93 7.30 5.07
N LEU A 41 -18.08 6.62 5.13
CA LEU A 41 -18.79 6.14 3.96
C LEU A 41 -19.41 7.30 3.14
N PRO A 42 -19.61 7.11 1.83
CA PRO A 42 -20.31 8.10 0.99
C PRO A 42 -21.75 8.32 1.47
N SER A 43 -22.30 9.50 1.15
CA SER A 43 -23.63 9.89 1.63
C SER A 43 -24.80 9.25 0.88
N THR A 44 -24.56 8.61 -0.29
CA THR A 44 -25.62 8.04 -1.15
C THR A 44 -25.28 6.66 -1.66
N ILE A 45 -26.31 5.82 -1.83
CA ILE A 45 -26.20 4.45 -2.37
C ILE A 45 -25.57 4.47 -3.76
N GLU A 46 -25.91 5.46 -4.59
CA GLU A 46 -25.35 5.59 -5.94
C GLU A 46 -23.83 5.71 -5.94
N VAL A 47 -23.26 6.49 -5.02
CA VAL A 47 -21.81 6.64 -4.90
C VAL A 47 -21.18 5.36 -4.35
N MET A 48 -21.83 4.66 -3.43
CA MET A 48 -21.33 3.36 -2.96
C MET A 48 -21.38 2.30 -4.07
N ARG A 49 -22.48 2.23 -4.80
CA ARG A 49 -22.64 1.35 -5.97
C ARG A 49 -21.55 1.62 -6.99
N GLU A 50 -21.24 2.88 -7.30
CA GLU A 50 -20.13 3.26 -8.19
C GLU A 50 -18.79 2.65 -7.71
N ARG A 51 -18.52 2.66 -6.39
CA ARG A 51 -17.30 2.07 -5.83
C ARG A 51 -17.25 0.56 -6.01
N VAL A 52 -18.34 -0.14 -5.68
CA VAL A 52 -18.45 -1.60 -5.84
C VAL A 52 -18.29 -2.00 -7.31
N GLU A 53 -19.03 -1.37 -8.21
CA GLU A 53 -18.96 -1.65 -9.65
C GLU A 53 -17.58 -1.35 -10.23
N PHE A 54 -16.89 -0.34 -9.72
CA PHE A 54 -15.52 -0.02 -10.14
C PHE A 54 -14.55 -1.14 -9.76
N LEU A 55 -14.61 -1.65 -8.52
CA LEU A 55 -13.78 -2.77 -8.08
C LEU A 55 -14.11 -4.05 -8.87
N GLN A 56 -15.39 -4.31 -9.15
CA GLN A 56 -15.80 -5.43 -10.00
C GLN A 56 -15.29 -5.32 -11.43
N LYS A 57 -15.29 -4.12 -12.03
CA LYS A 57 -14.70 -3.87 -13.36
C LYS A 57 -13.19 -4.10 -13.40
N LEU A 58 -12.50 -4.02 -12.25
CA LEU A 58 -11.09 -4.38 -12.12
C LEU A 58 -10.89 -5.89 -11.94
N GLY A 59 -11.97 -6.68 -11.79
CA GLY A 59 -11.93 -8.13 -11.66
C GLY A 59 -12.05 -8.65 -10.23
N LEU A 60 -12.35 -7.79 -9.24
CA LEU A 60 -12.59 -8.20 -7.86
C LEU A 60 -14.03 -8.72 -7.70
N THR A 61 -14.16 -9.89 -7.11
CA THR A 61 -15.44 -10.50 -6.72
C THR A 61 -15.95 -9.91 -5.40
N ILE A 62 -17.17 -10.26 -4.99
CA ILE A 62 -17.69 -9.89 -3.68
C ILE A 62 -16.84 -10.51 -2.56
N ASP A 63 -16.38 -11.74 -2.73
CA ASP A 63 -15.49 -12.39 -1.77
C ASP A 63 -14.15 -11.64 -1.64
N ASP A 64 -13.54 -11.24 -2.76
CA ASP A 64 -12.32 -10.43 -2.76
C ASP A 64 -12.53 -9.08 -2.03
N ILE A 65 -13.72 -8.48 -2.15
CA ILE A 65 -14.08 -7.24 -1.45
C ILE A 65 -14.28 -7.51 0.05
N ASN A 66 -14.90 -8.65 0.41
CA ASN A 66 -15.13 -9.05 1.79
C ASN A 66 -13.84 -9.42 2.54
N GLU A 67 -12.82 -9.90 1.83
CA GLU A 67 -11.47 -10.08 2.40
C GLU A 67 -10.82 -8.74 2.80
N PHE A 68 -11.23 -7.63 2.17
CA PHE A 68 -10.70 -6.31 2.49
C PHE A 68 -11.71 -5.16 2.22
N PRO A 69 -12.77 -5.07 3.03
CA PRO A 69 -13.91 -4.18 2.78
C PRO A 69 -13.54 -2.70 2.90
N LEU A 70 -12.45 -2.38 3.61
CA LEU A 70 -11.96 -1.02 3.79
C LEU A 70 -11.64 -0.30 2.46
N THR A 71 -11.41 -1.04 1.37
CA THR A 71 -11.28 -0.46 0.02
C THR A 71 -12.49 0.37 -0.40
N LEU A 72 -13.68 0.04 0.10
CA LEU A 72 -14.92 0.80 -0.15
C LEU A 72 -14.94 2.16 0.54
N GLY A 73 -14.03 2.44 1.47
CA GLY A 73 -13.85 3.75 2.08
C GLY A 73 -13.30 4.81 1.13
N TYR A 74 -12.64 4.41 0.05
CA TYR A 74 -11.91 5.33 -0.83
C TYR A 74 -12.75 5.81 -2.03
N SER A 75 -12.50 7.06 -2.44
CA SER A 75 -13.14 7.63 -3.62
C SER A 75 -12.55 7.04 -4.91
N VAL A 76 -13.43 6.62 -5.84
CA VAL A 76 -13.01 6.20 -7.19
C VAL A 76 -12.17 7.28 -7.88
N ARG A 77 -12.72 8.50 -7.99
CA ARG A 77 -12.10 9.60 -8.75
C ARG A 77 -10.92 10.26 -8.03
N LYS A 78 -11.03 10.48 -6.72
CA LYS A 78 -10.01 11.22 -5.96
C LYS A 78 -8.88 10.34 -5.44
N ASN A 79 -9.06 9.02 -5.41
CA ASN A 79 -8.09 8.11 -4.82
C ASN A 79 -7.76 6.90 -5.72
N MET A 80 -8.74 6.02 -5.99
CA MET A 80 -8.46 4.76 -6.70
C MET A 80 -7.88 5.00 -8.10
N ILE A 81 -8.50 5.84 -8.93
CA ILE A 81 -8.01 6.16 -10.27
C ILE A 81 -6.58 6.74 -10.23
N PRO A 82 -6.27 7.76 -9.42
CA PRO A 82 -4.90 8.25 -9.26
C PRO A 82 -3.89 7.17 -8.85
N VAL A 83 -4.24 6.32 -7.88
CA VAL A 83 -3.38 5.22 -7.42
C VAL A 83 -3.11 4.24 -8.54
N LEU A 84 -4.16 3.73 -9.19
CA LEU A 84 -4.04 2.76 -10.28
C LEU A 84 -3.27 3.33 -11.48
N GLY A 85 -3.51 4.59 -11.83
CA GLY A 85 -2.75 5.27 -12.89
C GLY A 85 -1.28 5.45 -12.54
N TYR A 86 -0.95 5.61 -11.25
CA TYR A 86 0.45 5.64 -10.81
C TYR A 86 1.09 4.25 -10.82
N LEU A 87 0.38 3.22 -10.37
CA LEU A 87 0.83 1.82 -10.43
C LEU A 87 1.12 1.39 -11.88
N GLU A 88 0.24 1.78 -12.80
CA GLU A 88 0.47 1.58 -14.23
C GLU A 88 1.73 2.31 -14.72
N LYS A 89 1.90 3.58 -14.33
CA LYS A 89 3.06 4.39 -14.71
C LYS A 89 4.40 3.83 -14.22
N ILE A 90 4.42 3.10 -13.11
CA ILE A 90 5.63 2.48 -12.56
C ILE A 90 5.87 1.07 -13.12
N GLY A 91 4.99 0.57 -13.99
CA GLY A 91 5.19 -0.65 -14.76
C GLY A 91 4.30 -1.83 -14.36
N ILE A 92 3.23 -1.62 -13.57
CA ILE A 92 2.22 -2.68 -13.31
C ILE A 92 1.18 -2.67 -14.44
N PRO A 93 1.11 -3.69 -15.32
CA PRO A 93 0.19 -3.69 -16.45
C PRO A 93 -1.28 -3.63 -16.02
N ARG A 94 -2.13 -2.93 -16.79
CA ARG A 94 -3.59 -2.93 -16.56
C ARG A 94 -4.19 -4.33 -16.58
N THR A 95 -3.66 -5.22 -17.42
CA THR A 95 -4.10 -6.60 -17.56
C THR A 95 -3.91 -7.43 -16.30
N THR A 96 -2.93 -7.09 -15.46
CA THR A 96 -2.64 -7.78 -14.19
C THR A 96 -3.06 -6.96 -12.97
N MET A 97 -3.65 -5.78 -13.17
CA MET A 97 -3.99 -4.86 -12.08
C MET A 97 -5.04 -5.45 -11.14
N GLY A 98 -6.03 -6.17 -11.67
CA GLY A 98 -7.03 -6.87 -10.86
C GLY A 98 -6.41 -7.89 -9.92
N GLU A 99 -5.57 -8.77 -10.47
CA GLU A 99 -4.83 -9.77 -9.70
C GLU A 99 -3.90 -9.13 -8.65
N PHE A 100 -3.24 -8.03 -9.01
CA PHE A 100 -2.42 -7.28 -8.08
C PHE A 100 -3.24 -6.74 -6.90
N LEU A 101 -4.44 -6.21 -7.16
CA LEU A 101 -5.34 -5.69 -6.12
C LEU A 101 -5.91 -6.78 -5.23
N LYS A 102 -6.19 -7.98 -5.75
CA LYS A 102 -6.61 -9.12 -4.92
C LYS A 102 -5.54 -9.50 -3.91
N ASN A 103 -4.30 -9.60 -4.37
CA ASN A 103 -3.17 -9.96 -3.52
C ASN A 103 -2.70 -8.81 -2.61
N TYR A 104 -3.04 -7.57 -2.95
CA TYR A 104 -2.55 -6.38 -2.24
C TYR A 104 -3.55 -5.20 -2.25
N PRO A 105 -4.75 -5.37 -1.67
CA PRO A 105 -5.81 -4.37 -1.73
C PRO A 105 -5.47 -3.09 -0.93
N GLN A 106 -4.60 -3.20 0.07
CA GLN A 106 -4.11 -2.07 0.86
C GLN A 106 -3.33 -1.02 0.06
N CYS A 107 -2.90 -1.31 -1.17
CA CYS A 107 -2.30 -0.25 -2.01
C CYS A 107 -3.29 0.88 -2.31
N LEU A 108 -4.60 0.61 -2.27
CA LEU A 108 -5.63 1.63 -2.43
C LEU A 108 -5.72 2.57 -1.22
N HIS A 109 -5.09 2.24 -0.09
CA HIS A 109 -4.96 3.16 1.04
C HIS A 109 -3.90 4.24 0.78
N ALA A 110 -2.97 3.97 -0.14
CA ALA A 110 -1.84 4.82 -0.36
C ALA A 110 -2.23 6.10 -1.11
N THR A 111 -1.61 7.20 -0.72
CA THR A 111 -1.63 8.46 -1.43
C THR A 111 -0.46 8.52 -2.41
N VAL A 112 -0.74 8.87 -3.68
CA VAL A 112 0.30 8.89 -4.72
C VAL A 112 1.46 9.81 -4.36
N VAL A 113 1.16 11.04 -3.94
CA VAL A 113 2.18 12.09 -3.75
C VAL A 113 2.97 11.90 -2.46
N VAL A 114 2.29 11.53 -1.38
CA VAL A 114 2.91 11.46 -0.04
C VAL A 114 3.56 10.10 0.20
N GLU A 115 2.99 9.02 -0.35
CA GLU A 115 3.43 7.66 -0.06
C GLU A 115 4.14 6.98 -1.24
N LEU A 116 3.48 6.84 -2.39
CA LEU A 116 4.02 6.06 -3.49
C LEU A 116 5.22 6.75 -4.17
N VAL A 117 5.14 8.04 -4.46
CA VAL A 117 6.21 8.79 -5.12
C VAL A 117 7.51 8.77 -4.31
N PRO A 118 7.53 9.02 -2.99
CA PRO A 118 8.76 8.95 -2.23
C PRO A 118 9.33 7.53 -2.12
N VAL A 119 8.50 6.48 -2.10
CA VAL A 119 8.97 5.09 -2.13
C VAL A 119 9.65 4.78 -3.46
N VAL A 120 9.05 5.15 -4.59
CA VAL A 120 9.64 4.94 -5.92
C VAL A 120 10.94 5.72 -6.08
N LYS A 121 11.00 6.97 -5.59
CA LYS A 121 12.26 7.74 -5.55
C LYS A 121 13.32 7.06 -4.69
N PHE A 122 12.92 6.51 -3.56
CA PHE A 122 13.80 5.76 -2.67
C PHE A 122 14.37 4.51 -3.37
N LEU A 123 13.53 3.69 -4.01
CA LEU A 123 13.96 2.52 -4.79
C LEU A 123 14.94 2.89 -5.90
N ARG A 124 14.69 4.00 -6.60
CA ARG A 124 15.66 4.52 -7.60
C ARG A 124 16.99 4.94 -6.98
N GLY A 125 16.99 5.43 -5.74
CA GLY A 125 18.20 5.72 -4.98
C GLY A 125 18.97 4.48 -4.54
N LEU A 126 18.37 3.30 -4.64
CA LEU A 126 19.01 1.98 -4.45
C LEU A 126 19.55 1.39 -5.76
N ASN A 127 19.70 2.22 -6.81
CA ASN A 127 20.11 1.79 -8.15
C ASN A 127 19.14 0.82 -8.85
N ILE A 128 17.87 0.76 -8.42
CA ILE A 128 16.83 0.02 -9.13
C ILE A 128 16.38 0.83 -10.34
N GLU A 129 16.45 0.23 -11.53
CA GLU A 129 16.03 0.90 -12.75
C GLU A 129 14.52 1.05 -12.80
N LYS A 130 14.05 2.11 -13.46
CA LYS A 130 12.60 2.42 -13.53
C LYS A 130 11.80 1.25 -14.12
N GLN A 131 12.37 0.52 -15.07
CA GLN A 131 11.72 -0.59 -15.75
C GLN A 131 11.48 -1.80 -14.83
N ASP A 132 12.30 -1.95 -13.79
CA ASP A 132 12.25 -3.09 -12.87
C ASP A 132 11.26 -2.87 -11.72
N ILE A 133 10.89 -1.61 -11.45
CA ILE A 133 10.05 -1.24 -10.31
C ILE A 133 8.69 -1.93 -10.37
N GLY A 134 8.06 -1.98 -11.55
CA GLY A 134 6.76 -2.63 -11.73
C GLY A 134 6.81 -4.13 -11.47
N GLU A 135 7.87 -4.79 -11.94
CA GLU A 135 8.08 -6.23 -11.71
C GLU A 135 8.35 -6.53 -10.24
N ILE A 136 9.22 -5.74 -9.60
CA ILE A 136 9.52 -5.87 -8.17
C ILE A 136 8.25 -5.63 -7.34
N ALA A 137 7.48 -4.57 -7.66
CA ALA A 137 6.24 -4.28 -6.96
C ALA A 137 5.21 -5.40 -7.13
N SER A 138 5.08 -5.98 -8.32
CA SER A 138 4.12 -7.06 -8.58
C SER A 138 4.44 -8.33 -7.79
N ARG A 139 5.73 -8.64 -7.62
CA ARG A 139 6.21 -9.81 -6.89
C ARG A 139 6.35 -9.58 -5.38
N VAL A 140 6.67 -8.35 -4.96
CA VAL A 140 6.84 -7.95 -3.55
C VAL A 140 6.07 -6.65 -3.29
N PRO A 141 4.73 -6.67 -3.23
CA PRO A 141 3.92 -5.45 -3.12
C PRO A 141 4.22 -4.60 -1.88
N ARG A 142 4.69 -5.24 -0.80
CA ARG A 142 5.15 -4.58 0.45
C ARG A 142 6.26 -3.56 0.21
N VAL A 143 6.99 -3.65 -0.91
CA VAL A 143 8.01 -2.66 -1.28
C VAL A 143 7.44 -1.26 -1.45
N LEU A 144 6.14 -1.14 -1.79
CA LEU A 144 5.45 0.14 -1.99
C LEU A 144 5.10 0.85 -0.68
N TYR A 145 5.43 0.27 0.48
CA TYR A 145 5.13 0.85 1.79
C TYR A 145 6.29 1.68 2.36
N LEU A 146 5.97 2.90 2.81
CA LEU A 146 6.94 3.86 3.35
C LEU A 146 7.67 3.43 4.63
N GLN A 147 7.15 2.45 5.37
CA GLN A 147 7.76 1.93 6.61
C GLN A 147 9.16 1.36 6.40
N LEU A 148 9.59 1.18 5.15
CA LEU A 148 10.95 0.80 4.80
C LEU A 148 11.97 1.93 5.01
N LYS A 149 11.56 3.21 5.07
CA LYS A 149 12.49 4.34 5.30
C LYS A 149 13.24 4.23 6.63
N PRO A 150 12.58 4.00 7.79
CA PRO A 150 13.27 3.73 9.05
C PRO A 150 14.28 2.58 8.95
N ARG A 151 13.86 1.42 8.39
CA ARG A 151 14.73 0.26 8.22
C ARG A 151 15.96 0.60 7.36
N TYR A 152 15.77 1.35 6.28
CA TYR A 152 16.87 1.76 5.42
C TYR A 152 17.85 2.74 6.08
N ARG A 153 17.35 3.73 6.84
CA ARG A 153 18.24 4.62 7.61
C ARG A 153 19.11 3.83 8.57
N ARG A 154 18.57 2.77 9.17
CA ARG A 154 19.32 1.89 10.06
C ARG A 154 20.40 1.09 9.35
N LEU A 155 20.14 0.63 8.12
CA LEU A 155 21.18 0.04 7.27
C LEU A 155 22.29 1.05 6.96
N GLN A 156 21.91 2.30 6.62
CA GLN A 156 22.88 3.36 6.34
C GLN A 156 23.76 3.68 7.55
N SER A 157 23.16 3.84 8.74
CA SER A 157 23.93 4.10 9.97
C SER A 157 24.84 2.94 10.36
N GLY A 158 24.46 1.71 10.00
CA GLY A 158 25.26 0.51 10.27
C GLY A 158 26.29 0.17 9.18
N GLY A 159 26.28 0.86 8.03
CA GLY A 159 27.11 0.51 6.88
C GLY A 159 26.81 -0.87 6.27
N ILE A 160 25.60 -1.40 6.50
CA ILE A 160 25.24 -2.77 6.13
C ILE A 160 24.78 -2.81 4.68
N ARG A 161 25.42 -3.68 3.89
CA ARG A 161 25.03 -3.99 2.51
C ARG A 161 24.28 -5.33 2.50
N CYS A 162 23.03 -5.34 2.01
CA CYS A 162 22.18 -6.54 1.98
C CYS A 162 21.33 -6.60 0.69
N SER A 163 20.80 -7.78 0.37
CA SER A 163 19.83 -7.94 -0.73
C SER A 163 18.44 -7.39 -0.34
N LEU A 164 17.61 -7.09 -1.34
CA LEU A 164 16.21 -6.69 -1.10
C LEU A 164 15.41 -7.79 -0.38
N ALA A 165 15.68 -9.06 -0.67
CA ALA A 165 15.03 -10.18 0.02
C ALA A 165 15.39 -10.19 1.52
N TRP A 166 16.68 -10.00 1.87
CA TRP A 166 17.12 -9.89 3.25
C TRP A 166 16.48 -8.69 3.97
N PHE A 167 16.29 -7.58 3.25
CA PHE A 167 15.71 -6.35 3.77
C PHE A 167 14.19 -6.42 3.96
N LEU A 168 13.47 -7.00 3.00
CA LEU A 168 12.01 -6.94 2.89
C LEU A 168 11.31 -8.19 3.45
N ASN A 169 11.93 -9.36 3.41
CA ASN A 169 11.31 -10.62 3.80
C ASN A 169 11.54 -10.94 5.28
N CYS A 170 11.17 -9.99 6.17
CA CYS A 170 11.24 -10.19 7.61
C CYS A 170 10.34 -9.21 8.39
N SER A 171 9.90 -9.63 9.59
CA SER A 171 9.23 -8.75 10.55
C SER A 171 10.19 -7.67 11.08
N ASP A 172 9.67 -6.60 11.69
CA ASP A 172 10.53 -5.56 12.29
C ASP A 172 11.47 -6.18 13.33
N MET A 173 10.95 -7.06 14.19
CA MET A 173 11.75 -7.78 15.18
C MET A 173 12.89 -8.61 14.53
N ARG A 174 12.59 -9.33 13.45
CA ARG A 174 13.59 -10.12 12.72
C ARG A 174 14.61 -9.23 12.01
N PHE A 175 14.19 -8.09 11.48
CA PHE A 175 15.09 -7.08 10.91
C PHE A 175 16.05 -6.52 11.97
N GLU A 176 15.57 -6.30 13.19
CA GLU A 176 16.39 -5.86 14.33
C GLU A 176 17.42 -6.91 14.77
N GLU A 177 17.02 -8.18 14.87
CA GLU A 177 17.94 -9.30 15.16
C GLU A 177 19.04 -9.40 14.10
N ARG A 178 18.65 -9.30 12.83
CA ARG A 178 19.56 -9.29 11.67
C ARG A 178 20.55 -8.11 11.72
N LEU A 179 20.10 -6.91 12.13
CA LEU A 179 20.97 -5.74 12.32
C LEU A 179 21.97 -5.92 13.47
N LYS A 180 21.61 -6.66 14.53
CA LYS A 180 22.47 -6.90 15.70
C LYS A 180 23.51 -8.02 15.50
N GLY A 181 23.45 -8.74 14.37
CA GLY A 181 24.42 -9.76 14.01
C GLY A 181 24.21 -11.13 14.68
N GLU A 182 23.09 -11.34 15.36
CA GLU A 182 22.83 -12.60 16.10
C GLU A 182 22.24 -13.71 15.23
N TYR A 183 21.81 -13.40 14.00
CA TYR A 183 21.22 -14.39 13.11
C TYR A 183 21.32 -13.97 11.62
N ILE A 184 22.06 -14.73 10.82
CA ILE A 184 22.03 -14.66 9.36
C ILE A 184 21.54 -16.04 8.88
N GLU A 185 20.31 -16.12 8.38
CA GLU A 185 19.84 -17.34 7.71
C GLU A 185 20.65 -17.55 6.43
N ALA A 186 21.07 -18.80 6.19
CA ALA A 186 21.52 -19.19 4.87
C ALA A 186 20.35 -18.99 3.89
N GLU A 187 20.60 -18.33 2.76
CA GLU A 187 19.61 -18.11 1.71
C GLU A 187 18.99 -19.46 1.31
N SER A 188 17.77 -19.73 1.79
CA SER A 188 17.02 -20.90 1.37
C SER A 188 16.54 -20.63 -0.05
N GLY A 189 16.90 -21.53 -0.98
CA GLY A 189 16.68 -21.40 -2.42
C GLY A 189 15.21 -21.40 -2.82
N GLY A 190 14.50 -20.33 -2.52
CA GLY A 190 13.16 -20.01 -2.99
C GLY A 190 13.15 -18.70 -3.76
N SER A 191 12.65 -18.74 -4.99
CA SER A 191 12.43 -17.61 -5.92
C SER A 191 13.53 -16.55 -5.92
N THR A 192 14.68 -16.91 -6.51
CA THR A 192 15.81 -16.03 -6.73
C THR A 192 15.39 -14.77 -7.49
N PHE A 193 15.27 -13.66 -6.78
CA PHE A 193 15.38 -12.35 -7.40
C PHE A 193 16.86 -12.10 -7.70
N ILE A 194 17.34 -12.62 -8.83
CA ILE A 194 18.54 -12.10 -9.47
C ILE A 194 18.11 -10.87 -10.27
N MET A 195 18.04 -9.73 -9.60
CA MET A 195 18.13 -8.41 -10.21
C MET A 195 18.97 -7.53 -9.29
N GLY A 196 20.27 -7.43 -9.63
CA GLY A 196 21.04 -6.21 -9.38
C GLY A 196 21.94 -6.13 -8.15
N GLY A 197 22.72 -7.15 -7.83
CA GLY A 197 23.96 -6.98 -7.05
C GLY A 197 23.84 -6.45 -5.61
N LYS A 198 24.99 -6.15 -5.02
CA LYS A 198 25.14 -5.63 -3.65
C LYS A 198 24.54 -4.22 -3.59
N LEU A 199 23.64 -3.95 -2.65
CA LEU A 199 23.13 -2.60 -2.42
C LEU A 199 24.31 -1.67 -2.06
N GLU A 200 24.76 -0.88 -3.03
CA GLU A 200 25.83 0.10 -2.82
C GLU A 200 25.19 1.40 -2.33
N LEU A 201 25.53 1.80 -1.11
CA LEU A 201 25.04 3.05 -0.54
C LEU A 201 25.78 4.23 -1.19
N PRO A 202 25.08 5.21 -1.79
CA PRO A 202 25.74 6.42 -2.24
C PRO A 202 26.28 7.19 -1.02
N GLY A 203 27.60 7.30 -0.92
CA GLY A 203 28.28 8.02 0.17
C GLY A 203 29.45 7.27 0.83
N SER A 204 29.82 6.07 0.39
CA SER A 204 30.98 5.34 0.95
C SER A 204 32.34 5.68 0.33
N GLU A 205 32.50 6.87 -0.27
CA GLU A 205 33.84 7.42 -0.49
C GLU A 205 34.27 8.21 0.75
N ILE A 206 34.78 7.48 1.74
CA ILE A 206 35.72 8.05 2.71
C ILE A 206 37.02 7.26 2.59
N ILE A 207 37.90 7.81 1.76
CA ILE A 207 39.33 8.04 2.01
C ILE A 207 40.05 6.97 2.86
N SER A 208 40.91 6.19 2.21
CA SER A 208 42.33 6.16 2.58
C SER A 208 43.16 5.62 1.41
N GLY A 209 43.65 6.55 0.59
CA GLY A 209 44.86 6.34 -0.17
C GLY A 209 46.07 6.79 0.65
N VAL A 210 47.13 5.97 0.56
CA VAL A 210 48.49 6.09 1.14
C VAL A 210 48.61 5.79 2.64
#